data_AF-A0A940ZZF9-F1
#
_entry.id   AF-A0A940ZZF9-F1
#
_cell.length_a   1.000
_cell.length_b   1.000
_cell.length_c   1.000
_cell.angle_alpha   90.00
_cell.angle_beta   90.00
_cell.angle_gamma   90.00
#
_symmetry.space_group_name_H-M   'P 1'
#
loop_
_entity.id
_entity.type
_entity.pdbx_description
1 polymer ?
#
loop_
_entity_poly.entity_id
_entity_poly.type
_entity_poly.pdbx_seq_one_letter_code
_entity_poly.pdbx_strand_id
1 'polypeptide(L)'
;LLRTGQRPLARSMRTLLTGYAGAFNRRHKRVGHLCHNRYTSIVVEEERYLLELVRDLHLNPVRAHVVPELRALARYPWSGHRALLGTGPRPWQDTATILAHFGPTRRRALAAYRAFVAAGLPQGRRPEFQGGGLIRSLGGWAAVPAPRRSGARGPAEARILGTAVFVAAIRREASDPPGGWRPSRVPLETLAARLAASVGVAVSALFGGTQTHAVVTARQLLAYVWVELLGRRVSDLARAVGQTRGTVSWAARRGAVHAARWHAHLPAWCR
;
A
#
# COMPACT_ATOMS: atom_id res chain seq x y z
N LEU A 1 0.06 -3.07 10.59
CA LEU A 1 -0.98 -2.38 9.78
C LEU A 1 -0.36 -1.15 9.15
N LEU A 2 -0.84 -0.73 7.99
CA LEU A 2 -0.37 0.46 7.29
C LEU A 2 -1.59 1.21 6.74
N ARG A 3 -1.69 2.50 7.06
CA ARG A 3 -2.63 3.41 6.40
C ARG A 3 -1.85 4.14 5.31
N THR A 4 -2.22 3.93 4.06
CA THR A 4 -1.58 4.62 2.93
C THR A 4 -2.20 5.99 2.72
N GLY A 5 -1.37 7.01 2.54
CA GLY A 5 -1.80 8.29 1.98
C GLY A 5 -1.84 8.23 0.44
N GLN A 6 -1.48 9.34 -0.19
CA GLN A 6 -1.51 9.51 -1.66
C GLN A 6 -0.51 8.62 -2.45
N ARG A 7 0.41 7.93 -1.77
CA ARG A 7 1.37 7.04 -2.41
C ARG A 7 0.89 5.59 -2.35
N PRO A 8 0.81 4.87 -3.50
CA PRO A 8 0.39 3.47 -3.51
C PRO A 8 1.28 2.57 -2.65
N LEU A 9 0.66 1.65 -1.89
CA LEU A 9 1.36 0.68 -1.03
C LEU A 9 2.46 -0.09 -1.77
N ALA A 10 2.15 -0.54 -2.99
CA ALA A 10 3.06 -1.32 -3.83
C ALA A 10 4.40 -0.64 -4.05
N ARG A 11 4.39 0.69 -4.09
CA ARG A 11 5.60 1.47 -4.33
C ARG A 11 6.42 1.61 -3.06
N SER A 12 5.77 1.94 -1.94
CA SER A 12 6.42 1.99 -0.63
C SER A 12 7.07 0.65 -0.29
N MET A 13 6.35 -0.46 -0.51
CA MET A 13 6.87 -1.80 -0.30
C MET A 13 8.00 -2.17 -1.25
N ARG A 14 7.97 -1.75 -2.52
CA ARG A 14 9.08 -1.95 -3.46
C ARG A 14 10.35 -1.29 -2.94
N THR A 15 10.28 -0.02 -2.57
CA THR A 15 11.45 0.71 -2.05
C THR A 15 11.98 0.07 -0.76
N LEU A 16 11.11 -0.26 0.18
CA LEU A 16 11.48 -0.89 1.45
C LEU A 16 12.15 -2.24 1.25
N LEU A 17 11.52 -3.15 0.50
CA LEU A 17 12.01 -4.52 0.31
C LEU A 17 13.29 -4.55 -0.53
N THR A 18 13.37 -3.78 -1.62
CA THR A 18 14.59 -3.70 -2.44
C THR A 18 15.75 -3.08 -1.67
N GLY A 19 15.50 -1.99 -0.92
CA GLY A 19 16.52 -1.34 -0.10
C GLY A 19 17.06 -2.27 0.99
N TYR A 20 16.16 -2.94 1.71
CA TYR A 20 16.53 -3.89 2.76
C TYR A 20 17.29 -5.09 2.21
N ALA A 21 16.80 -5.73 1.15
CA ALA A 21 17.47 -6.88 0.53
C ALA A 21 18.88 -6.53 0.05
N GLY A 22 19.05 -5.38 -0.60
CA GLY A 22 20.36 -4.91 -1.02
C GLY A 22 21.31 -4.63 0.14
N ALA A 23 20.84 -3.98 1.21
CA ALA A 23 21.64 -3.70 2.39
C ALA A 23 22.05 -4.98 3.13
N PHE A 24 21.11 -5.92 3.30
CA PHE A 24 21.36 -7.21 3.94
C PHE A 24 22.39 -8.03 3.16
N ASN A 25 22.22 -8.16 1.84
CA ASN A 25 23.13 -8.91 1.00
C ASN A 25 24.56 -8.34 1.05
N ARG A 26 24.72 -7.02 1.00
CA ARG A 26 26.04 -6.37 1.18
C ARG A 26 26.63 -6.66 2.55
N ARG A 27 25.85 -6.50 3.62
CA ARG A 27 26.30 -6.73 5.01
C ARG A 27 26.78 -8.17 5.24
N HIS A 28 26.08 -9.14 4.65
CA HIS A 28 26.35 -10.55 4.87
C HIS A 28 27.14 -11.22 3.73
N LYS A 29 27.68 -10.44 2.78
CA LYS A 29 28.42 -10.93 1.59
C LYS A 29 27.65 -12.02 0.81
N ARG A 30 26.32 -11.85 0.67
CA ARG A 30 25.44 -12.77 -0.06
C ARG A 30 25.08 -12.20 -1.43
N VAL A 31 24.76 -13.09 -2.36
CA VAL A 31 24.24 -12.77 -3.69
C VAL A 31 22.89 -13.48 -3.86
N GLY A 32 21.96 -12.87 -4.60
CA GLY A 32 20.66 -13.47 -4.92
C GLY A 32 19.48 -12.94 -4.09
N HIS A 33 18.35 -13.64 -4.20
CA HIS A 33 17.07 -13.22 -3.62
C HIS A 33 17.05 -13.41 -2.10
N LEU A 34 16.61 -12.38 -1.37
CA LEU A 34 16.37 -12.45 0.08
C LEU A 34 14.90 -12.73 0.42
N CYS A 35 13.98 -12.07 -0.27
CA CYS A 35 12.55 -12.23 -0.05
C CYS A 35 12.01 -13.33 -0.97
N HIS A 36 11.41 -14.38 -0.38
CA HIS A 36 10.87 -15.51 -1.14
C HIS A 36 9.62 -15.13 -1.95
N ASN A 37 8.73 -14.31 -1.36
CA ASN A 37 7.49 -13.86 -1.99
C ASN A 37 7.36 -12.34 -1.97
N ARG A 38 6.48 -11.81 -2.85
CA ARG A 38 5.99 -10.44 -2.72
C ARG A 38 5.17 -10.29 -1.43
N TYR A 39 5.06 -9.06 -0.95
CA TYR A 39 4.21 -8.77 0.19
C TYR A 39 2.73 -9.09 -0.11
N THR A 40 2.03 -9.60 0.90
CA THR A 40 0.57 -9.74 0.87
C THR A 40 -0.07 -8.45 1.35
N SER A 41 -1.18 -8.05 0.71
CA SER A 41 -2.01 -6.93 1.16
C SER A 41 -3.46 -7.39 1.28
N ILE A 42 -4.09 -6.96 2.36
CA ILE A 42 -5.51 -7.19 2.66
C ILE A 42 -6.09 -5.81 2.99
N VAL A 43 -7.17 -5.44 2.30
CA VAL A 43 -7.93 -4.22 2.61
C VAL A 43 -8.78 -4.49 3.84
N VAL A 44 -8.86 -3.56 4.78
CA VAL A 44 -9.49 -3.76 6.08
C VAL A 44 -10.53 -2.67 6.32
N GLU A 45 -11.74 -3.06 6.71
CA GLU A 45 -12.74 -2.17 7.30
C GLU A 45 -12.29 -1.82 8.72
N GLU A 46 -11.81 -0.59 8.91
CA GLU A 46 -11.05 -0.18 10.09
C GLU A 46 -11.88 -0.30 11.38
N GLU A 47 -13.10 0.23 11.36
CA GLU A 47 -14.00 0.34 12.51
C GLU A 47 -14.28 -1.01 13.16
N ARG A 48 -14.28 -2.08 12.36
CA ARG A 48 -14.61 -3.44 12.81
C ARG A 48 -13.40 -4.26 13.20
N TYR A 49 -12.31 -4.15 12.45
CA TYR A 49 -11.21 -5.12 12.52
C TYR A 49 -9.90 -4.52 13.05
N LEU A 50 -9.77 -3.20 13.18
CA LEU A 50 -8.52 -2.55 13.56
C LEU A 50 -7.94 -3.09 14.87
N LEU A 51 -8.72 -3.05 15.96
CA LEU A 51 -8.23 -3.44 17.29
C LEU A 51 -7.92 -4.94 17.35
N GLU A 52 -8.75 -5.76 16.73
CA GLU A 52 -8.55 -7.20 16.64
C GLU A 52 -7.26 -7.55 15.90
N LEU A 53 -7.00 -6.91 14.76
CA LEU A 53 -5.75 -7.08 14.01
C LEU A 53 -4.53 -6.57 14.77
N VAL A 54 -4.66 -5.44 15.49
CA VAL A 54 -3.59 -4.92 16.35
C VAL A 54 -3.26 -5.93 17.44
N ARG A 55 -4.27 -6.51 18.09
CA ARG A 55 -4.09 -7.56 19.10
C ARG A 55 -3.41 -8.78 18.52
N ASP A 56 -3.89 -9.26 17.38
CA ASP A 56 -3.38 -10.46 16.73
C ASP A 56 -1.91 -10.31 16.31
N LEU A 57 -1.57 -9.20 15.66
CA LEU A 57 -0.19 -8.89 15.28
C LEU A 57 0.74 -8.84 16.49
N HIS A 58 0.29 -8.28 17.61
CA HIS A 58 1.11 -8.21 18.82
C HIS A 58 1.25 -9.55 19.52
N LEU A 59 0.23 -10.42 19.48
CA LEU A 59 0.29 -11.74 20.08
C LEU A 59 1.02 -12.77 19.22
N ASN A 60 1.27 -12.49 17.94
CA ASN A 60 1.98 -13.40 17.03
C ASN A 60 3.30 -13.97 17.59
N PRO A 61 4.22 -13.17 18.19
CA PRO A 61 5.46 -13.72 18.76
C PRO A 61 5.22 -14.73 19.88
N VAL A 62 4.18 -14.52 20.70
CA VAL A 62 3.81 -15.44 21.78
C VAL A 62 3.19 -16.72 21.20
N ARG A 63 2.25 -16.57 20.26
CA ARG A 63 1.57 -17.69 19.56
C ARG A 63 2.49 -18.48 18.62
N ALA A 64 3.64 -17.92 18.25
CA ALA A 64 4.68 -18.58 17.48
C ALA A 64 5.80 -19.14 18.37
N HIS A 65 5.66 -19.07 19.69
CA HIS A 65 6.65 -19.52 20.68
C HIS A 65 8.03 -18.85 20.53
N VAL A 66 8.10 -17.68 19.87
CA VAL A 66 9.31 -16.85 19.80
C VAL A 66 9.52 -16.10 21.13
N VAL A 67 8.42 -15.79 21.80
CA VAL A 67 8.40 -15.19 23.14
C VAL A 67 7.61 -16.13 24.05
N PRO A 68 8.14 -16.50 25.23
CA PRO A 68 7.54 -17.56 26.05
C PRO A 68 6.15 -17.18 26.59
N GLU A 69 5.89 -15.88 26.76
CA GLU A 69 4.71 -15.39 27.48
C GLU A 69 4.44 -13.90 27.25
N LEU A 70 3.25 -13.45 27.65
CA LEU A 70 2.82 -12.07 27.46
C LEU A 70 3.70 -11.05 28.18
N ARG A 71 4.21 -11.35 29.39
CA ARG A 71 5.10 -10.41 30.11
C ARG A 71 6.42 -10.15 29.38
N ALA A 72 6.93 -11.14 28.65
CA ALA A 72 8.14 -10.98 27.85
C ALA A 72 7.89 -10.18 26.56
N LEU A 73 6.65 -10.17 26.05
CA LEU A 73 6.27 -9.39 24.87
C LEU A 73 6.51 -7.87 25.07
N ALA A 74 6.36 -7.37 26.29
CA ALA A 74 6.60 -5.96 26.63
C ALA A 74 8.06 -5.52 26.38
N ARG A 75 9.00 -6.46 26.31
CA ARG A 75 10.43 -6.20 26.06
C ARG A 75 10.86 -6.59 24.64
N TYR A 76 10.02 -7.33 23.92
CA TYR A 76 10.36 -7.87 22.61
C TYR A 76 10.58 -6.75 21.56
N PRO A 77 11.80 -6.61 21.00
CA PRO A 77 12.14 -5.48 20.12
C PRO A 77 11.54 -5.57 18.72
N TRP A 78 10.95 -6.70 18.33
CA TRP A 78 10.37 -6.89 16.99
C TRP A 78 8.85 -6.84 16.97
N SER A 79 8.24 -6.19 17.96
CA SER A 79 6.79 -5.95 18.04
C SER A 79 6.47 -4.48 18.29
N GLY A 80 5.37 -4.01 17.67
CA GLY A 80 4.81 -2.67 17.92
C GLY A 80 4.19 -2.52 19.32
N HIS A 81 4.01 -3.63 20.05
CA HIS A 81 3.46 -3.65 21.41
C HIS A 81 4.29 -2.78 22.36
N ARG A 82 5.62 -2.89 22.27
CA ARG A 82 6.57 -2.14 23.09
C ARG A 82 6.46 -0.62 22.88
N ALA A 83 6.16 -0.18 21.65
CA ALA A 83 5.94 1.23 21.36
C ALA A 83 4.65 1.76 21.98
N LEU A 84 3.55 0.98 21.93
CA LEU A 84 2.30 1.34 22.61
C LEU A 84 2.50 1.44 24.13
N LEU A 85 3.29 0.55 24.72
CA LEU A 85 3.63 0.61 26.14
C LEU A 85 4.53 1.79 26.54
N GLY A 86 5.16 2.47 25.56
CA GLY A 86 6.09 3.57 25.81
C GLY A 86 7.51 3.15 26.22
N THR A 87 7.82 1.85 26.26
CA THR A 87 9.15 1.32 26.65
C THR A 87 10.11 1.13 25.46
N GLY A 88 9.70 1.60 24.28
CA GLY A 88 10.49 1.55 23.05
C GLY A 88 9.86 2.45 22.00
N PRO A 89 9.92 3.78 22.19
CA PRO A 89 9.25 4.73 21.30
C PRO A 89 9.75 4.56 19.87
N ARG A 90 8.80 4.61 18.93
CA ARG A 90 9.05 4.53 17.49
C ARG A 90 8.36 5.72 16.85
N PRO A 91 9.10 6.79 16.47
CA PRO A 91 8.50 7.99 15.90
C PRO A 91 7.66 7.72 14.64
N TRP A 92 7.96 6.63 13.95
CA TRP A 92 7.26 6.18 12.74
C TRP A 92 6.01 5.31 13.01
N GLN A 93 5.72 4.97 14.27
CA GLN A 93 4.53 4.20 14.65
C GLN A 93 3.52 5.11 15.33
N ASP A 94 2.33 5.23 14.74
CA ASP A 94 1.22 5.97 15.33
C ASP A 94 0.63 5.20 16.53
N THR A 95 1.06 5.59 17.72
CA THR A 95 0.55 5.03 18.98
C THR A 95 -0.64 5.78 19.52
N ALA A 96 -0.80 7.06 19.16
CA ALA A 96 -1.85 7.92 19.68
C ALA A 96 -3.23 7.48 19.18
N THR A 97 -3.36 7.23 17.88
CA THR A 97 -4.62 6.77 17.28
C THR A 97 -5.07 5.46 17.89
N ILE A 98 -4.16 4.49 18.07
CA ILE A 98 -4.51 3.20 18.66
C ILE A 98 -4.91 3.34 20.14
N LEU A 99 -4.17 4.13 20.92
CA LEU A 99 -4.48 4.32 22.35
C LEU A 99 -5.79 5.09 22.57
N ALA A 100 -6.18 5.98 21.65
CA ALA A 100 -7.44 6.73 21.75
C ALA A 100 -8.68 5.81 21.83
N HIS A 101 -8.63 4.62 21.21
CA HIS A 101 -9.72 3.63 21.32
C HIS A 101 -9.88 3.02 22.71
N PHE A 102 -8.87 3.12 23.58
CA PHE A 102 -8.87 2.46 24.90
C PHE A 102 -9.15 3.42 26.07
N GLY A 103 -9.26 4.72 25.82
CA GLY A 103 -9.73 5.68 26.82
C GLY A 103 -9.15 7.09 26.66
N PRO A 104 -9.71 8.07 27.40
CA PRO A 104 -9.42 9.49 27.20
C PRO A 104 -8.07 9.94 27.75
N THR A 105 -7.48 9.17 28.68
CA THR A 105 -6.18 9.49 29.27
C THR A 105 -5.20 8.36 28.98
N ARG A 106 -3.93 8.71 28.76
CA ARG A 106 -2.86 7.73 28.49
C ARG A 106 -2.84 6.60 29.52
N ARG A 107 -3.01 6.91 30.80
CA ARG A 107 -3.02 5.91 31.89
C ARG A 107 -4.17 4.91 31.73
N ARG A 108 -5.40 5.39 31.51
CA ARG A 108 -6.58 4.52 31.31
C ARG A 108 -6.45 3.71 30.02
N ALA A 109 -6.04 4.36 28.94
CA ALA A 109 -5.83 3.71 27.65
C ALA A 109 -4.81 2.57 27.71
N LEU A 110 -3.68 2.76 28.39
CA LEU A 110 -2.67 1.72 28.56
C LEU A 110 -3.19 0.53 29.37
N ALA A 111 -3.95 0.78 30.44
CA ALA A 111 -4.53 -0.29 31.26
C ALA A 111 -5.54 -1.12 30.43
N ALA A 112 -6.48 -0.44 29.75
CA ALA A 112 -7.47 -1.09 28.90
C ALA A 112 -6.84 -1.83 27.71
N TYR A 113 -5.82 -1.24 27.07
CA TYR A 113 -5.05 -1.90 25.99
C TYR A 113 -4.37 -3.18 26.48
N ARG A 114 -3.73 -3.16 27.66
CA ARG A 114 -3.09 -4.35 28.24
C ARG A 114 -4.10 -5.46 28.52
N ALA A 115 -5.24 -5.10 29.14
CA ALA A 115 -6.32 -6.04 29.40
C ALA A 115 -6.87 -6.64 28.09
N PHE A 116 -7.07 -5.81 27.07
CA PHE A 116 -7.55 -6.24 25.75
C PHE A 116 -6.60 -7.21 25.05
N VAL A 117 -5.28 -6.95 25.11
CA VAL A 117 -4.26 -7.85 24.55
C VAL A 117 -4.22 -9.16 25.34
N ALA A 118 -4.25 -9.10 26.67
CA ALA A 118 -4.26 -10.29 27.52
C ALA A 118 -5.48 -11.18 27.25
N ALA A 119 -6.66 -10.60 27.09
CA ALA A 119 -7.89 -11.32 26.76
C ALA A 119 -7.84 -12.04 25.39
N GLY A 120 -6.96 -11.64 24.48
CA GLY A 120 -6.76 -12.32 23.19
C GLY A 120 -5.80 -13.51 23.23
N LEU A 121 -5.05 -13.69 24.32
CA LEU A 121 -4.10 -14.80 24.46
C LEU A 121 -4.77 -16.18 24.40
N PRO A 122 -5.87 -16.47 25.14
CA PRO A 122 -6.51 -17.79 25.11
C PRO A 122 -7.18 -18.12 23.76
N GLN A 123 -7.42 -17.12 22.90
CA GLN A 123 -8.09 -17.32 21.60
C GLN A 123 -7.22 -18.10 20.59
N GLY A 124 -5.95 -18.37 20.90
CA GLY A 124 -5.07 -19.13 20.02
C GLY A 124 -4.82 -18.44 18.67
N ARG A 125 -4.48 -19.20 17.64
CA ARG A 125 -4.27 -18.67 16.28
C ARG A 125 -5.61 -18.36 15.61
N ARG A 126 -5.72 -17.18 15.00
CA ARG A 126 -6.90 -16.70 14.28
C ARG A 126 -6.65 -16.76 12.75
N PRO A 127 -6.95 -17.88 12.08
CA PRO A 127 -6.65 -18.07 10.66
C PRO A 127 -7.34 -17.04 9.76
N GLU A 128 -8.46 -16.45 10.19
CA GLU A 128 -9.18 -15.38 9.50
C GLU A 128 -8.34 -14.12 9.26
N PHE A 129 -7.24 -13.94 9.99
CA PHE A 129 -6.33 -12.80 9.86
C PHE A 129 -5.01 -13.11 9.15
N GLN A 130 -4.76 -14.38 8.78
CA GLN A 130 -3.46 -14.82 8.26
C GLN A 130 -3.43 -15.11 6.76
N GLY A 131 -4.56 -15.00 6.07
CA GLY A 131 -4.62 -15.23 4.63
C GLY A 131 -5.98 -14.89 4.09
N GLY A 132 -6.10 -13.67 3.57
CA GLY A 132 -7.35 -13.15 3.03
C GLY A 132 -8.09 -14.21 2.22
N GLY A 133 -9.30 -14.50 2.67
CA GLY A 133 -10.33 -15.24 1.96
C GLY A 133 -11.67 -14.96 2.62
N LEU A 134 -12.58 -14.25 1.92
CA LEU A 134 -13.96 -14.01 2.37
C LEU A 134 -14.69 -15.31 2.80
N ILE A 135 -14.28 -16.44 2.20
CA ILE A 135 -14.84 -17.80 2.39
C ILE A 135 -14.55 -18.38 3.79
N ARG A 136 -13.54 -17.89 4.52
CA ARG A 136 -13.20 -18.41 5.86
C ARG A 136 -13.78 -17.60 7.01
N SER A 137 -14.03 -16.31 6.79
CA SER A 137 -14.55 -15.39 7.82
C SER A 137 -16.05 -15.51 8.07
N LEU A 138 -16.78 -16.29 7.25
CA LEU A 138 -18.24 -16.48 7.36
C LEU A 138 -18.67 -17.91 7.75
N GLY A 139 -17.77 -18.77 8.25
CA GLY A 139 -18.16 -20.11 8.74
C GLY A 139 -18.12 -21.22 7.68
N GLY A 140 -17.33 -21.05 6.61
CA GLY A 140 -17.13 -22.08 5.58
C GLY A 140 -18.21 -22.07 4.48
N TRP A 141 -18.06 -22.99 3.53
CA TRP A 141 -18.85 -23.08 2.28
C TRP A 141 -20.37 -23.19 2.49
N ALA A 142 -20.83 -23.53 3.70
CA ALA A 142 -22.25 -23.71 4.01
C ALA A 142 -23.03 -22.40 4.25
N ALA A 143 -22.35 -21.27 4.52
CA ALA A 143 -22.99 -20.01 4.92
C ALA A 143 -23.13 -18.97 3.79
N VAL A 144 -22.66 -19.28 2.58
CA VAL A 144 -22.81 -18.41 1.40
C VAL A 144 -24.01 -18.89 0.59
N PRO A 145 -25.04 -18.06 0.33
CA PRO A 145 -26.12 -18.44 -0.56
C PRO A 145 -25.53 -18.82 -1.93
N ALA A 146 -25.79 -20.05 -2.38
CA ALA A 146 -25.24 -20.58 -3.61
C ALA A 146 -25.59 -19.66 -4.79
N PRO A 147 -24.61 -19.04 -5.49
CA PRO A 147 -24.90 -18.28 -6.68
C PRO A 147 -25.05 -19.23 -7.87
N ARG A 148 -26.10 -18.98 -8.66
CA ARG A 148 -26.41 -19.64 -9.93
C ARG A 148 -25.20 -19.68 -10.86
N ARG A 149 -25.06 -20.82 -11.55
CA ARG A 149 -24.03 -21.19 -12.53
C ARG A 149 -23.70 -20.05 -13.50
N SER A 150 -22.51 -19.47 -13.39
CA SER A 150 -21.67 -19.04 -14.51
C SER A 150 -20.31 -18.50 -14.03
N GLY A 151 -19.23 -19.03 -14.60
CA GLY A 151 -17.92 -18.37 -14.69
C GLY A 151 -17.08 -18.30 -13.40
N ALA A 152 -16.02 -19.10 -13.36
CA ALA A 152 -14.97 -19.15 -12.34
C ALA A 152 -14.59 -17.76 -11.74
N ARG A 153 -14.73 -17.63 -10.40
CA ARG A 153 -14.40 -16.41 -9.63
C ARG A 153 -12.93 -16.42 -9.20
N GLY A 154 -12.22 -15.33 -9.50
CA GLY A 154 -10.77 -15.24 -9.34
C GLY A 154 -10.24 -14.85 -7.93
N PRO A 155 -8.91 -14.98 -7.69
CA PRO A 155 -8.23 -14.81 -6.39
C PRO A 155 -8.23 -13.40 -5.77
N ALA A 156 -8.89 -12.41 -6.40
CA ALA A 156 -8.97 -11.04 -5.92
C ALA A 156 -10.02 -10.85 -4.79
N GLU A 157 -11.11 -11.63 -4.80
CA GLU A 157 -12.17 -11.59 -3.78
C GLU A 157 -11.68 -12.00 -2.39
N ALA A 158 -10.50 -12.63 -2.34
CA ALA A 158 -9.93 -13.14 -1.11
C ALA A 158 -9.33 -12.03 -0.23
N ARG A 159 -8.96 -10.86 -0.76
CA ARG A 159 -8.08 -9.90 -0.04
C ARG A 159 -8.79 -8.73 0.64
N ILE A 160 -10.05 -8.88 1.05
CA ILE A 160 -10.80 -7.84 1.78
C ILE A 160 -11.34 -8.42 3.09
N LEU A 161 -11.04 -7.76 4.20
CA LEU A 161 -11.58 -8.04 5.52
C LEU A 161 -12.59 -6.93 5.86
N GLY A 162 -13.86 -7.17 5.54
CA GLY A 162 -14.93 -6.19 5.63
C GLY A 162 -16.30 -6.80 5.42
N THR A 163 -17.35 -6.05 5.75
CA THR A 163 -18.74 -6.42 5.51
C THR A 163 -19.10 -6.53 4.04
N ALA A 164 -20.23 -7.17 3.74
CA ALA A 164 -20.80 -7.18 2.39
C ALA A 164 -20.99 -5.77 1.81
N VAL A 165 -21.44 -4.80 2.64
CA VAL A 165 -21.61 -3.40 2.24
C VAL A 165 -20.26 -2.76 1.92
N PHE A 166 -19.26 -2.94 2.78
CA PHE A 166 -17.90 -2.43 2.55
C PHE A 166 -17.28 -3.03 1.28
N VAL A 167 -17.39 -4.35 1.09
CA VAL A 167 -16.90 -5.04 -0.10
C VAL A 167 -17.60 -4.51 -1.36
N ALA A 168 -18.92 -4.30 -1.31
CA ALA A 168 -19.67 -3.73 -2.42
C ALA A 168 -19.25 -2.28 -2.74
N ALA A 169 -18.98 -1.47 -1.71
CA ALA A 169 -18.48 -0.10 -1.87
C ALA A 169 -17.09 -0.08 -2.52
N ILE A 170 -16.14 -0.88 -2.02
CA ILE A 170 -14.81 -1.04 -2.62
C ILE A 170 -14.92 -1.53 -4.07
N ARG A 171 -15.85 -2.44 -4.36
CA ARG A 171 -16.10 -2.88 -5.74
C ARG A 171 -16.62 -1.74 -6.60
N ARG A 172 -17.57 -0.95 -6.13
CA ARG A 172 -18.11 0.19 -6.89
C ARG A 172 -17.05 1.23 -7.18
N GLU A 173 -16.16 1.49 -6.22
CA GLU A 173 -15.03 2.39 -6.39
C GLU A 173 -13.96 1.80 -7.32
N ALA A 174 -13.74 0.49 -7.26
CA ALA A 174 -12.83 -0.23 -8.16
C ALA A 174 -13.44 -0.54 -9.54
N SER A 175 -14.77 -0.41 -9.70
CA SER A 175 -15.47 -0.64 -10.95
C SER A 175 -15.05 0.42 -11.94
N ASP A 176 -14.70 -0.03 -13.14
CA ASP A 176 -14.35 0.84 -14.26
C ASP A 176 -15.49 1.87 -14.47
N PRO A 177 -15.20 3.16 -14.79
CA PRO A 177 -16.24 4.07 -15.23
C PRO A 177 -16.97 3.44 -16.44
N PRO A 178 -18.30 3.62 -16.58
CA PRO A 178 -19.03 3.07 -17.71
C PRO A 178 -18.36 3.52 -19.02
N GLY A 179 -17.74 2.57 -19.74
CA GLY A 179 -16.87 2.85 -20.90
C GLY A 179 -15.50 2.14 -20.93
N GLY A 180 -15.13 1.35 -19.91
CA GLY A 180 -14.04 0.35 -20.02
C GLY A 180 -12.60 0.88 -20.21
N TRP A 181 -12.38 2.17 -19.97
CA TRP A 181 -11.10 2.83 -20.21
C TRP A 181 -10.12 2.62 -19.02
N ARG A 182 -8.93 2.07 -19.27
CA ARG A 182 -7.92 1.76 -18.24
C ARG A 182 -6.68 2.67 -18.31
N PRO A 183 -6.26 3.33 -17.20
CA PRO A 183 -5.02 4.11 -17.13
C PRO A 183 -3.75 3.34 -17.57
N SER A 184 -3.70 2.04 -17.27
CA SER A 184 -2.61 1.15 -17.69
C SER A 184 -2.62 0.78 -19.18
N ARG A 185 -3.65 1.17 -19.94
CA ARG A 185 -3.78 0.93 -21.39
C ARG A 185 -3.65 2.18 -22.26
N VAL A 186 -3.50 3.37 -21.67
CA VAL A 186 -3.29 4.62 -22.42
C VAL A 186 -1.99 4.54 -23.23
N PRO A 187 -2.02 4.73 -24.56
CA PRO A 187 -0.79 4.87 -25.35
C PRO A 187 0.03 6.07 -24.86
N LEU A 188 1.35 6.00 -24.96
CA LEU A 188 2.23 7.07 -24.50
C LEU A 188 1.94 8.37 -25.26
N GLU A 189 1.64 8.25 -26.53
CA GLU A 189 1.35 9.33 -27.47
C GLU A 189 0.09 10.07 -27.04
N THR A 190 -0.98 9.33 -26.69
CA THR A 190 -2.23 9.91 -26.18
C THR A 190 -2.01 10.62 -24.85
N LEU A 191 -1.22 10.04 -23.96
CA LEU A 191 -0.88 10.67 -22.68
C LEU A 191 -0.06 11.94 -22.89
N ALA A 192 0.99 11.86 -23.70
CA ALA A 192 1.88 12.97 -24.02
C ALA A 192 1.12 14.13 -24.66
N ALA A 193 0.24 13.87 -25.63
CA ALA A 193 -0.58 14.90 -26.27
C ALA A 193 -1.47 15.64 -25.26
N ARG A 194 -2.16 14.92 -24.36
CA ARG A 194 -3.02 15.54 -23.34
C ARG A 194 -2.24 16.38 -22.33
N LEU A 195 -1.10 15.88 -21.87
CA LEU A 195 -0.26 16.60 -20.89
C LEU A 195 0.49 17.77 -21.54
N ALA A 196 0.88 17.65 -22.80
CA ALA A 196 1.48 18.75 -23.57
C ALA A 196 0.48 19.90 -23.73
N ALA A 197 -0.75 19.57 -24.13
CA ALA A 197 -1.83 20.55 -24.28
C ALA A 197 -2.16 21.25 -22.97
N SER A 198 -2.19 20.53 -21.84
CA SER A 198 -2.51 21.13 -20.54
C SER A 198 -1.41 22.05 -20.00
N VAL A 199 -0.17 21.94 -20.48
CA VAL A 199 0.97 22.80 -20.11
C VAL A 199 1.24 23.87 -21.19
N GLY A 200 0.58 23.81 -22.34
CA GLY A 200 0.76 24.76 -23.44
C GLY A 200 2.04 24.55 -24.24
N VAL A 201 2.47 23.29 -24.42
CA VAL A 201 3.66 22.95 -25.24
C VAL A 201 3.28 22.02 -26.39
N ALA A 202 4.05 22.07 -27.49
CA ALA A 202 3.90 21.12 -28.58
C ALA A 202 4.27 19.70 -28.13
N VAL A 203 3.48 18.70 -28.54
CA VAL A 203 3.73 17.30 -28.17
C VAL A 203 5.10 16.80 -28.66
N SER A 204 5.53 17.23 -29.83
CA SER A 204 6.85 16.90 -30.41
C SER A 204 8.00 17.39 -29.53
N ALA A 205 7.82 18.52 -28.83
CA ALA A 205 8.83 19.05 -27.92
C ALA A 205 9.10 18.11 -26.72
N LEU A 206 8.15 17.25 -26.33
CA LEU A 206 8.37 16.26 -25.27
C LEU A 206 9.36 15.17 -25.68
N PHE A 207 9.42 14.85 -26.98
CA PHE A 207 10.25 13.80 -27.56
C PHE A 207 11.54 14.33 -28.22
N GLY A 208 11.65 15.65 -28.42
CA GLY A 208 12.84 16.30 -29.00
C GLY A 208 13.91 16.71 -27.99
N GLY A 209 14.93 17.45 -28.45
CA GLY A 209 16.06 17.92 -27.62
C GLY A 209 15.81 19.22 -26.85
N THR A 210 14.70 19.92 -27.08
CA THR A 210 14.41 21.26 -26.53
C THR A 210 14.42 21.28 -24.99
N GLN A 211 15.05 22.29 -24.38
CA GLN A 211 15.22 22.39 -22.92
C GLN A 211 14.63 23.67 -22.31
N THR A 212 13.60 24.26 -22.92
CA THR A 212 12.91 25.40 -22.30
C THR A 212 12.26 24.99 -20.98
N HIS A 213 12.10 25.95 -20.07
CA HIS A 213 11.49 25.70 -18.76
C HIS A 213 10.11 25.02 -18.86
N ALA A 214 9.28 25.43 -19.83
CA ALA A 214 7.98 24.82 -20.09
C ALA A 214 8.08 23.36 -20.55
N VAL A 215 9.01 23.04 -21.48
CA VAL A 215 9.20 21.67 -21.97
C VAL A 215 9.76 20.75 -20.89
N VAL A 216 10.71 21.25 -20.09
CA VAL A 216 11.26 20.50 -18.94
C VAL A 216 10.16 20.22 -17.90
N THR A 217 9.31 21.21 -17.63
CA THR A 217 8.13 21.07 -16.74
C THR A 217 7.17 20.01 -17.27
N ALA A 218 6.84 20.05 -18.57
CA ALA A 218 5.93 19.10 -19.19
C ALA A 218 6.52 17.66 -19.23
N ARG A 219 7.83 17.50 -19.43
CA ARG A 219 8.51 16.19 -19.31
C ARG A 219 8.50 15.65 -17.89
N GLN A 220 8.65 16.50 -16.88
CA GLN A 220 8.51 16.09 -15.47
C GLN A 220 7.10 15.62 -15.16
N LEU A 221 6.07 16.32 -15.65
CA LEU A 221 4.68 15.91 -15.53
C LEU A 221 4.43 14.57 -16.23
N LEU A 222 4.88 14.41 -17.48
CA LEU A 222 4.76 13.15 -18.22
C LEU A 222 5.45 11.99 -17.49
N ALA A 223 6.68 12.19 -17.02
CA ALA A 223 7.43 11.19 -16.27
C ALA A 223 6.74 10.84 -14.95
N TYR A 224 6.19 11.84 -14.25
CA TYR A 224 5.42 11.64 -13.03
C TYR A 224 4.16 10.80 -13.30
N VAL A 225 3.34 11.17 -14.27
CA VAL A 225 2.12 10.41 -14.57
C VAL A 225 2.46 8.99 -15.03
N TRP A 226 3.43 8.83 -15.94
CA TRP A 226 3.81 7.52 -16.48
C TRP A 226 4.37 6.56 -15.42
N VAL A 227 5.31 7.02 -14.60
CA VAL A 227 6.05 6.17 -13.67
C VAL A 227 5.31 6.07 -12.33
N GLU A 228 4.78 7.19 -11.85
CA GLU A 228 4.37 7.35 -10.46
C GLU A 228 2.88 7.09 -10.27
N LEU A 229 2.03 7.54 -11.21
CA LEU A 229 0.59 7.30 -11.18
C LEU A 229 0.21 6.00 -11.93
N LEU A 230 0.75 5.81 -13.14
CA LEU A 230 0.43 4.64 -13.98
C LEU A 230 1.28 3.40 -13.65
N GLY A 231 2.37 3.56 -12.90
CA GLY A 231 3.24 2.45 -12.51
C GLY A 231 4.00 1.79 -13.67
N ARG A 232 4.15 2.46 -14.81
CA ARG A 232 4.81 1.92 -16.01
C ARG A 232 6.33 1.97 -15.91
N ARG A 233 7.01 1.22 -16.77
CA ARG A 233 8.46 1.08 -16.70
C ARG A 233 9.14 2.38 -17.16
N VAL A 234 10.13 2.80 -16.38
CA VAL A 234 11.01 3.95 -16.71
C VAL A 234 11.72 3.72 -18.04
N SER A 235 12.11 2.47 -18.33
CA SER A 235 12.77 2.08 -19.58
C SER A 235 11.96 2.40 -20.83
N ASP A 236 10.64 2.26 -20.74
CA ASP A 236 9.77 2.41 -21.91
C ASP A 236 9.62 3.88 -22.27
N LEU A 237 9.43 4.74 -21.26
CA LEU A 237 9.42 6.19 -21.45
C LEU A 237 10.79 6.71 -21.89
N ALA A 238 11.88 6.25 -21.27
CA ALA A 238 13.25 6.64 -21.62
C ALA A 238 13.57 6.37 -23.10
N ARG A 239 13.19 5.18 -23.60
CA ARG A 239 13.33 4.83 -25.02
C ARG A 239 12.52 5.77 -25.91
N ALA A 240 11.28 6.06 -25.53
CA ALA A 240 10.40 6.89 -26.34
C ALA A 240 10.82 8.37 -26.39
N VAL A 241 11.26 8.96 -25.28
CA VAL A 241 11.70 10.37 -25.22
C VAL A 241 13.16 10.59 -25.60
N GLY A 242 13.89 9.53 -25.99
CA GLY A 242 15.32 9.62 -26.32
C GLY A 242 16.21 10.07 -25.15
N GLN A 243 15.86 9.71 -23.91
CA GLN A 243 16.59 10.10 -22.71
C GLN A 243 17.11 8.91 -21.90
N THR A 244 18.08 9.15 -21.03
CA THR A 244 18.57 8.10 -20.14
C THR A 244 17.52 7.70 -19.10
N ARG A 245 17.57 6.44 -18.65
CA ARG A 245 16.74 5.95 -17.53
C ARG A 245 16.92 6.78 -16.26
N GLY A 246 18.13 7.29 -16.03
CA GLY A 246 18.44 8.17 -14.90
C GLY A 246 17.69 9.50 -14.99
N THR A 247 17.71 10.14 -16.16
CA THR A 247 17.02 11.42 -16.41
C THR A 247 15.51 11.29 -16.21
N VAL A 248 14.90 10.23 -16.78
CA VAL A 248 13.45 9.99 -16.62
C VAL A 248 13.08 9.66 -15.17
N SER A 249 13.88 8.84 -14.48
CA SER A 249 13.67 8.52 -13.07
C SER A 249 13.75 9.77 -12.18
N TRP A 250 14.74 10.64 -12.44
CA TRP A 250 14.88 11.91 -11.75
C TRP A 250 13.69 12.84 -12.05
N ALA A 251 13.28 12.95 -13.30
CA ALA A 251 12.13 13.76 -13.71
C ALA A 251 10.83 13.29 -13.05
N ALA A 252 10.60 11.98 -12.95
CA ALA A 252 9.45 11.40 -12.25
C ALA A 252 9.46 11.74 -10.74
N ARG A 253 10.63 11.61 -10.09
CA ARG A 253 10.79 11.98 -8.66
C ARG A 253 10.56 13.47 -8.43
N ARG A 254 11.12 14.32 -9.29
CA ARG A 254 10.94 15.78 -9.20
C ARG A 254 9.48 16.17 -9.47
N GLY A 255 8.85 15.54 -10.46
CA GLY A 255 7.43 15.70 -10.72
C GLY A 255 6.58 15.31 -9.51
N ALA A 256 6.93 14.24 -8.78
CA ALA A 256 6.23 13.85 -7.56
C ALA A 256 6.32 14.86 -6.41
N VAL A 257 7.41 15.64 -6.33
CA VAL A 257 7.52 16.75 -5.37
C VAL A 257 6.51 17.85 -5.69
N HIS A 258 6.21 18.07 -6.97
CA HIS A 258 5.26 19.06 -7.44
C HIS A 258 3.85 18.48 -7.68
N ALA A 259 3.51 17.32 -7.12
CA ALA A 259 2.23 16.63 -7.34
C ALA A 259 0.99 17.52 -7.11
N ALA A 260 1.01 18.38 -6.08
CA ALA A 260 -0.08 19.32 -5.81
C ALA A 260 -0.30 20.31 -6.97
N ARG A 261 0.79 20.82 -7.56
CA ARG A 261 0.73 21.71 -8.74
C ARG A 261 0.16 20.99 -9.97
N TRP A 262 0.43 19.69 -10.10
CA TRP A 262 -0.03 18.92 -11.24
C TRP A 262 -1.52 18.61 -11.22
N HIS A 263 -2.19 18.70 -10.07
CA HIS A 263 -3.58 18.25 -9.90
C HIS A 263 -4.55 18.84 -10.95
N ALA A 264 -4.37 20.12 -11.33
CA ALA A 264 -5.16 20.78 -12.37
C ALA A 264 -4.90 20.22 -13.78
N HIS A 265 -3.68 19.77 -14.05
CA HIS A 265 -3.24 19.22 -15.33
C HIS A 265 -3.46 17.71 -15.45
N LEU A 266 -3.75 17.03 -14.35
CA LEU A 266 -4.00 15.59 -14.34
C LEU A 266 -5.33 15.27 -15.02
N PRO A 267 -5.37 14.25 -15.89
CA PRO A 267 -6.63 13.72 -16.37
C PRO A 267 -7.54 13.26 -15.22
N ALA A 268 -8.86 13.31 -15.39
CA ALA A 268 -9.81 12.98 -14.32
C ALA A 268 -9.62 11.60 -13.70
N TRP A 269 -9.16 10.63 -14.49
CA TRP A 269 -8.86 9.26 -14.06
C TRP A 269 -7.52 9.11 -13.32
N CYS A 270 -6.72 10.18 -13.25
CA CYS A 270 -5.48 10.27 -12.48
C CYS A 270 -5.65 11.03 -11.16
N ARG A 271 -6.80 11.69 -10.97
CA ARG A 271 -7.18 12.38 -9.74
C ARG A 271 -7.83 11.40 -8.79
#